data_AF-A0A800BKP0-F1
#
_entry.id   AF-A0A800BKP0-F1
#
_cell.length_a   1.000
_cell.length_b   1.000
_cell.length_c   1.000
_cell.angle_alpha   90.00
_cell.angle_beta   90.00
_cell.angle_gamma   90.00
#
_symmetry.space_group_name_H-M   'P 1'
#
loop_
_entity.id
_entity.type
_entity.pdbx_description
1 polymer ?
#
loop_
_entity_poly.entity_id
_entity_poly.type
_entity_poly.pdbx_seq_one_letter_code
_entity_poly.pdbx_strand_id
1 'polypeptide(L)'
;MRIYKQAGNIKGALFLGAVILIIGLFIYTQSIINALRSESRETVSLYAHIMAKGVTGANDNELDFVFREIILKVTFPIIQSDADGNPVNWRNLVDDGDIEKETVREIMEAMDSQNDPIPLVVTLDGDVDAGPRVYELGHLHFGDSVLINRLKMLPYIEIGAVALFIFFGFSGFQVIRNTEKQHIWFGMARETAHQLGTPVS
;
A
#
# COMPACT_ATOMS: atom_id res chain seq x y z
N MET A 1 -41.82 -9.02 25.18
CA MET A 1 -40.62 -9.88 25.06
C MET A 1 -39.99 -9.95 23.65
N ARG A 2 -40.66 -9.52 22.57
CA ARG A 2 -40.10 -9.53 21.19
C ARG A 2 -39.10 -8.39 20.87
N ILE A 3 -39.15 -7.27 21.59
CA ILE A 3 -38.32 -6.08 21.32
C ILE A 3 -36.83 -6.32 21.69
N TYR A 4 -36.56 -7.08 22.75
CA TYR A 4 -35.19 -7.43 23.17
C TYR A 4 -34.45 -8.37 22.19
N LYS A 5 -35.18 -9.22 21.45
CA LYS A 5 -34.59 -10.06 20.39
C LYS A 5 -34.15 -9.25 19.17
N GLN A 6 -34.83 -8.15 18.85
CA GLN A 6 -34.48 -7.31 17.71
C GLN A 6 -33.21 -6.47 17.97
N ALA A 7 -33.02 -5.97 19.20
CA ALA A 7 -31.83 -5.20 19.56
C ALA A 7 -30.52 -6.01 19.48
N GLY A 8 -30.55 -7.31 19.80
CA GLY A 8 -29.39 -8.21 19.62
C GLY A 8 -29.06 -8.46 18.15
N ASN A 9 -30.08 -8.65 17.32
CA ASN A 9 -29.90 -8.89 15.88
C ASN A 9 -29.34 -7.66 15.15
N ILE A 10 -29.74 -6.44 15.54
CA ILE A 10 -29.23 -5.20 14.94
C ILE A 10 -27.74 -5.01 15.26
N LYS A 11 -27.31 -5.30 16.49
CA LYS A 11 -25.89 -5.22 16.89
C LYS A 11 -25.03 -6.20 16.11
N GLY A 12 -25.51 -7.44 15.93
CA GLY A 12 -24.83 -8.45 15.12
C GLY A 12 -24.72 -8.04 13.65
N ALA A 13 -25.81 -7.52 13.07
CA ALA A 13 -25.82 -7.03 11.68
C ALA A 13 -24.87 -5.86 11.45
N LEU A 14 -24.81 -4.89 12.39
CA LEU A 14 -23.89 -3.76 12.30
C LEU A 14 -22.42 -4.21 12.36
N PHE A 15 -22.11 -5.14 13.27
CA PHE A 15 -20.76 -5.70 13.39
C PHE A 15 -20.34 -6.45 12.12
N LEU A 16 -21.22 -7.33 11.61
CA LEU A 16 -21.00 -8.04 10.35
C LEU A 16 -20.80 -7.07 9.18
N GLY A 17 -21.61 -6.02 9.08
CA GLY A 17 -21.47 -4.98 8.06
C GLY A 17 -20.12 -4.27 8.13
N ALA A 18 -19.65 -3.92 9.34
CA ALA A 18 -18.34 -3.31 9.53
C ALA A 18 -17.19 -4.24 9.10
N VAL A 19 -17.26 -5.53 9.47
CA VAL A 19 -16.25 -6.54 9.07
C VAL A 19 -16.21 -6.70 7.55
N ILE A 20 -17.36 -6.83 6.90
CA ILE A 20 -17.46 -6.94 5.44
C ILE A 20 -16.88 -5.70 4.76
N LEU A 21 -17.19 -4.52 5.29
CA LEU A 21 -16.70 -3.25 4.76
C LEU A 21 -15.16 -3.17 4.85
N ILE A 22 -14.57 -3.52 6.00
CA ILE A 22 -13.11 -3.54 6.18
C ILE A 22 -12.45 -4.54 5.22
N ILE A 23 -12.99 -5.75 5.10
CA ILE A 23 -12.46 -6.77 4.19
C ILE A 23 -12.55 -6.27 2.74
N GLY A 24 -13.68 -5.66 2.36
CA GLY A 24 -13.88 -5.09 1.02
C GLY A 24 -12.89 -3.98 0.68
N LEU A 25 -12.68 -3.04 1.60
CA LEU A 25 -11.69 -1.96 1.44
C LEU A 25 -10.26 -2.48 1.37
N PHE A 26 -9.92 -3.48 2.19
CA PHE A 26 -8.61 -4.13 2.14
C PHE A 26 -8.35 -4.77 0.77
N ILE A 27 -9.31 -5.55 0.26
CA ILE A 27 -9.22 -6.18 -1.07
C ILE A 27 -9.09 -5.11 -2.17
N TYR A 28 -9.88 -4.05 -2.09
CA TYR A 28 -9.83 -2.94 -3.06
C TYR A 28 -8.47 -2.25 -3.08
N THR A 29 -7.93 -1.94 -1.90
CA THR A 29 -6.61 -1.31 -1.76
C THR A 29 -5.51 -2.21 -2.31
N GLN A 30 -5.55 -3.51 -2.04
CA GLN A 30 -4.59 -4.45 -2.60
C GLN A 30 -4.70 -4.60 -4.12
N SER A 31 -5.91 -4.51 -4.68
CA SER A 31 -6.09 -4.48 -6.13
C SER A 31 -5.41 -3.27 -6.76
N ILE A 32 -5.51 -2.09 -6.14
CA ILE A 32 -4.84 -0.87 -6.61
C ILE A 32 -3.33 -1.03 -6.54
N ILE A 33 -2.79 -1.50 -5.41
CA ILE A 33 -1.34 -1.71 -5.24
C ILE A 33 -0.79 -2.65 -6.32
N ASN A 34 -1.49 -3.77 -6.58
CA ASN A 34 -1.07 -4.71 -7.61
C ASN A 34 -1.15 -4.12 -9.03
N ALA A 35 -2.17 -3.31 -9.32
CA ALA A 35 -2.28 -2.60 -10.59
C ALA A 35 -1.11 -1.63 -10.80
N LEU A 36 -0.76 -0.82 -9.79
CA LEU A 36 0.39 0.09 -9.87
C LEU A 36 1.73 -0.66 -10.03
N ARG A 37 1.90 -1.80 -9.37
CA ARG A 37 3.10 -2.63 -9.55
C ARG A 37 3.21 -3.18 -10.96
N SER A 38 2.09 -3.63 -11.54
CA SER A 38 2.04 -4.09 -12.94
C SER A 38 2.42 -2.97 -13.92
N GLU A 39 1.89 -1.76 -13.72
CA GLU A 39 2.21 -0.58 -14.53
C GLU A 39 3.69 -0.18 -14.38
N SER A 40 4.23 -0.25 -13.16
CA SER A 40 5.66 0.00 -12.90
C SER A 40 6.53 -1.02 -13.65
N ARG A 41 6.16 -2.30 -13.62
CA ARG A 41 6.89 -3.36 -14.35
C ARG A 41 6.85 -3.14 -15.86
N GLU A 42 5.70 -2.77 -16.41
CA GLU A 42 5.57 -2.45 -17.84
C GLU A 42 6.48 -1.28 -18.24
N THR A 43 6.52 -0.24 -17.40
CA THR A 43 7.37 0.94 -17.61
C THR A 43 8.86 0.57 -17.58
N VAL A 44 9.29 -0.24 -16.61
CA VAL A 44 10.69 -0.70 -16.53
C VAL A 44 11.03 -1.66 -17.67
N SER A 45 10.09 -2.50 -18.11
CA SER A 45 10.30 -3.38 -19.25
C SER A 45 10.51 -2.58 -20.54
N LEU A 46 9.74 -1.51 -20.73
CA LEU A 46 9.91 -0.60 -21.86
C LEU A 46 11.27 0.11 -21.79
N TYR A 47 11.69 0.52 -20.61
CA TYR A 47 13.02 1.09 -20.37
C TYR A 47 14.13 0.11 -20.77
N ALA A 48 14.07 -1.14 -20.29
CA ALA A 48 15.03 -2.19 -20.62
C ALA A 48 15.11 -2.40 -22.13
N HIS A 49 13.96 -2.45 -22.82
CA HIS A 49 13.88 -2.65 -24.26
C HIS A 49 14.48 -1.49 -25.06
N ILE A 50 14.24 -0.24 -24.64
CA ILE A 50 14.81 0.94 -25.29
C ILE A 50 16.32 1.01 -25.07
N MET A 51 16.80 0.73 -23.86
CA MET A 51 18.23 0.68 -23.56
C MET A 51 18.94 -0.39 -24.39
N ALA A 52 18.38 -1.61 -24.45
CA ALA A 52 18.90 -2.69 -25.28
C ALA A 52 18.97 -2.28 -26.76
N LYS A 53 17.92 -1.63 -27.28
CA LYS A 53 17.91 -1.14 -28.67
C LYS A 53 18.89 0.01 -28.93
N GLY A 54 19.04 0.95 -28.00
CA GLY A 54 19.97 2.08 -28.13
C GLY A 54 21.41 1.60 -28.30
N VAL A 55 21.81 0.56 -27.56
CA VAL A 55 23.13 -0.08 -27.69
C VAL A 55 23.37 -0.69 -29.08
N THR A 56 22.31 -1.08 -29.81
CA THR A 56 22.40 -1.70 -31.15
C THR A 56 22.41 -0.72 -32.34
N GLY A 57 22.42 0.60 -32.11
CA GLY A 57 22.71 1.59 -33.17
C GLY A 57 21.57 2.54 -33.55
N ALA A 58 20.82 3.06 -32.58
CA ALA A 58 19.90 4.17 -32.82
C ALA A 58 20.63 5.52 -32.67
N ASN A 59 20.20 6.57 -33.38
CA ASN A 59 20.73 7.93 -33.21
C ASN A 59 20.56 8.38 -31.75
N ASP A 60 21.67 8.52 -31.02
CA ASP A 60 21.73 8.79 -29.57
C ASP A 60 20.77 9.90 -29.10
N ASN A 61 20.61 10.96 -29.88
CA ASN A 61 19.87 12.15 -29.46
C ASN A 61 18.33 12.01 -29.44
N GLU A 62 17.74 11.20 -30.33
CA GLU A 62 16.28 11.01 -30.38
C GLU A 62 15.79 10.00 -29.34
N LEU A 63 16.57 8.93 -29.09
CA LEU A 63 16.30 8.01 -27.99
C LEU A 63 16.43 8.69 -26.65
N ASP A 64 17.48 9.50 -26.45
CA ASP A 64 17.73 10.20 -25.19
C ASP A 64 16.65 11.26 -24.88
N PHE A 65 16.02 11.84 -25.91
CA PHE A 65 14.83 12.70 -25.76
C PHE A 65 13.58 11.92 -25.33
N VAL A 66 13.20 10.84 -26.03
CA VAL A 66 12.07 9.97 -25.64
C VAL A 66 12.28 9.42 -24.22
N PHE A 67 13.53 9.07 -23.91
CA PHE A 67 13.97 8.53 -22.63
C PHE A 67 13.88 9.56 -21.48
N ARG A 68 14.37 10.79 -21.66
CA ARG A 68 14.27 11.86 -20.65
C ARG A 68 12.84 12.39 -20.47
N GLU A 69 12.09 12.55 -21.56
CA GLU A 69 10.82 13.25 -21.53
C GLU A 69 9.65 12.36 -21.04
N ILE A 70 9.74 11.04 -21.27
CA ILE A 70 8.67 10.06 -21.00
C ILE A 70 9.05 9.11 -19.85
N ILE A 71 10.25 8.52 -19.85
CA ILE A 71 10.58 7.39 -18.95
C ILE A 71 11.28 7.85 -17.66
N LEU A 72 12.08 8.91 -17.69
CA LEU A 72 12.80 9.39 -16.50
C LEU A 72 11.97 10.21 -15.50
N LYS A 73 10.66 10.37 -15.73
CA LYS A 73 9.72 10.92 -14.73
C LYS A 73 9.24 9.87 -13.73
N VAL A 74 9.73 8.63 -13.83
CA VAL A 74 9.45 7.57 -12.85
C VAL A 74 9.89 7.99 -11.44
N THR A 75 9.02 7.75 -10.47
CA THR A 75 9.18 8.15 -9.06
C THR A 75 9.50 6.95 -8.15
N PHE A 76 9.86 5.82 -8.75
CA PHE A 76 10.26 4.60 -8.05
C PHE A 76 11.78 4.38 -8.16
N PRO A 77 12.39 3.70 -7.17
CA PRO A 77 13.81 3.39 -7.16
C PRO A 77 14.13 2.36 -8.24
N ILE A 78 15.26 2.56 -8.92
CA ILE A 78 15.78 1.63 -9.95
C ILE A 78 17.27 1.40 -9.69
N ILE A 79 17.69 0.15 -9.75
CA ILE A 79 19.10 -0.27 -9.71
C ILE A 79 19.39 -1.12 -10.94
N GLN A 80 20.48 -0.80 -11.64
CA GLN A 80 21.05 -1.62 -12.69
C GLN A 80 22.20 -2.44 -12.12
N SER A 81 22.20 -3.74 -12.37
CA SER A 81 23.30 -4.66 -12.07
C SER A 81 24.01 -5.11 -13.34
N ASP A 82 25.25 -5.58 -13.20
CA ASP A 82 25.96 -6.32 -14.23
C ASP A 82 25.49 -7.79 -14.32
N ALA A 83 26.05 -8.56 -15.25
CA ALA A 83 25.74 -9.98 -15.41
C ALA A 83 26.11 -10.84 -14.19
N ASP A 84 27.04 -10.36 -13.34
CA ASP A 84 27.45 -11.02 -12.09
C ASP A 84 26.57 -10.62 -10.89
N GLY A 85 25.55 -9.77 -11.11
CA GLY A 85 24.62 -9.32 -10.09
C GLY A 85 25.17 -8.21 -9.19
N ASN A 86 26.24 -7.52 -9.58
CA ASN A 86 26.74 -6.37 -8.82
C ASN A 86 26.06 -5.09 -9.28
N PRO A 87 25.60 -4.22 -8.36
CA PRO A 87 25.02 -2.93 -8.74
C PRO A 87 26.08 -2.05 -9.42
N VAL A 88 25.74 -1.52 -10.58
CA VAL A 88 26.59 -0.65 -11.40
C VAL A 88 26.07 0.79 -11.47
N ASN A 89 24.75 0.97 -11.43
CA ASN A 89 24.11 2.28 -11.51
C ASN A 89 22.78 2.26 -10.76
N TRP A 90 22.35 3.39 -10.21
CA TRP A 90 21.08 3.51 -9.47
C TRP A 90 20.49 4.90 -9.59
N ARG A 91 19.19 5.01 -9.32
CA ARG A 91 18.45 6.27 -9.36
C ARG A 91 17.23 6.24 -8.45
N ASN A 92 16.84 7.41 -7.95
CA ASN A 92 15.70 7.60 -7.06
C ASN A 92 15.84 6.79 -5.76
N LEU A 93 17.07 6.54 -5.32
CA LEU A 93 17.36 6.15 -3.96
C LEU A 93 17.33 7.40 -3.08
N VAL A 94 17.15 7.22 -1.77
CA VAL A 94 16.99 8.34 -0.82
C VAL A 94 18.20 9.29 -0.81
N ASP A 95 19.34 8.83 -1.33
CA ASP A 95 20.57 9.60 -1.53
C ASP A 95 21.32 9.10 -2.77
N ASP A 96 21.03 9.63 -3.95
CA ASP A 96 21.62 9.11 -5.20
C ASP A 96 23.16 9.31 -5.29
N GLY A 97 23.78 10.12 -4.40
CA GLY A 97 25.18 10.53 -4.50
C GLY A 97 26.18 9.88 -3.54
N ASP A 98 25.77 9.55 -2.31
CA ASP A 98 26.70 9.15 -1.21
C ASP A 98 26.36 7.78 -0.57
N ILE A 99 25.65 6.90 -1.27
CA ILE A 99 25.35 5.55 -0.74
C ILE A 99 26.49 4.58 -1.03
N GLU A 100 26.93 3.87 0.01
CA GLU A 100 27.90 2.77 -0.13
C GLU A 100 27.33 1.63 -0.98
N LYS A 101 28.17 1.04 -1.85
CA LYS A 101 27.77 -0.04 -2.75
C LYS A 101 27.14 -1.25 -2.03
N GLU A 102 27.54 -1.51 -0.77
CA GLU A 102 26.96 -2.57 0.04
C GLU A 102 25.51 -2.26 0.44
N THR A 103 25.22 -1.03 0.85
CA THR A 103 23.85 -0.57 1.12
C THR A 103 23.00 -0.60 -0.15
N VAL A 104 23.56 -0.26 -1.31
CA VAL A 104 22.87 -0.40 -2.60
C VAL A 104 22.49 -1.86 -2.86
N ARG A 105 23.38 -2.82 -2.54
CA ARG A 105 23.09 -4.26 -2.66
C ARG A 105 21.97 -4.70 -1.73
N GLU A 106 21.98 -4.26 -0.48
CA GLU A 106 20.89 -4.55 0.47
C GLU A 106 19.54 -4.02 -0.03
N ILE A 107 19.52 -2.80 -0.57
CA ILE A 107 18.31 -2.21 -1.15
C ILE A 107 17.87 -3.01 -2.38
N MET A 108 18.80 -3.44 -3.23
CA MET A 108 18.54 -4.27 -4.41
C MET A 108 17.85 -5.59 -4.01
N GLU A 109 18.40 -6.32 -3.03
CA GLU A 109 17.79 -7.55 -2.52
C GLU A 109 16.40 -7.31 -1.92
N ALA A 110 16.21 -6.19 -1.21
CA ALA A 110 14.92 -5.80 -0.68
C ALA A 110 13.89 -5.48 -1.78
N MET A 111 14.32 -4.91 -2.92
CA MET A 111 13.46 -4.68 -4.08
C MET A 111 13.11 -6.00 -4.78
N ASP A 112 14.08 -6.90 -4.90
CA ASP A 112 13.89 -8.21 -5.55
C ASP A 112 12.93 -9.11 -4.79
N SER A 113 12.88 -8.96 -3.46
CA SER A 113 11.85 -9.63 -2.64
C SER A 113 10.43 -9.13 -2.92
N GLN A 114 10.28 -7.95 -3.53
CA GLN A 114 8.99 -7.31 -3.79
C GLN A 114 8.58 -7.42 -5.26
N ASN A 115 9.54 -7.37 -6.18
CA ASN A 115 9.34 -7.39 -7.63
C ASN A 115 10.45 -8.20 -8.30
N ASP A 116 10.11 -9.02 -9.31
CA ASP A 116 11.15 -9.76 -10.04
C ASP A 116 12.01 -8.81 -10.90
N PRO A 117 13.35 -8.97 -10.91
CA PRO A 117 14.23 -8.22 -11.80
C PRO A 117 13.88 -8.42 -13.27
N ILE A 118 14.09 -7.37 -14.07
CA ILE A 118 13.90 -7.42 -15.52
C ILE A 118 15.28 -7.62 -16.19
N PRO A 119 15.48 -8.70 -16.96
CA PRO A 119 16.76 -8.94 -17.61
C PRO A 119 16.99 -7.95 -18.76
N LEU A 120 18.22 -7.42 -18.85
CA LEU A 120 18.65 -6.56 -19.93
C LEU A 120 19.37 -7.42 -20.98
N VAL A 121 18.61 -7.87 -21.99
CA VAL A 121 19.13 -8.73 -23.06
C VAL A 121 19.23 -7.95 -24.37
N VAL A 122 20.38 -8.05 -25.03
CA VAL A 122 20.59 -7.54 -26.39
C VAL A 122 20.69 -8.72 -27.34
N THR A 123 19.76 -8.79 -28.28
CA THR A 123 19.83 -9.72 -29.40
C THR A 123 20.50 -9.03 -30.57
N LEU A 124 21.71 -9.46 -30.90
CA LEU A 124 22.36 -9.07 -32.14
C LEU A 124 21.96 -10.07 -33.22
N ASP A 125 21.40 -9.55 -34.32
CA ASP A 125 21.18 -10.34 -35.53
C ASP A 125 22.56 -10.80 -36.04
N GLY A 126 22.81 -12.10 -35.92
CA GLY A 126 24.01 -12.73 -36.46
C GLY A 126 23.94 -12.82 -37.97
N ASP A 127 25.12 -12.91 -38.60
CA ASP A 127 25.21 -13.18 -40.04
C ASP A 127 24.47 -14.48 -40.39
N VAL A 128 24.04 -14.61 -41.65
CA VAL A 128 23.01 -15.55 -42.17
C VAL A 128 23.19 -17.03 -41.75
N ASP A 129 24.41 -17.44 -41.34
CA ASP A 129 24.76 -18.81 -40.93
C ASP A 129 24.90 -19.04 -39.41
N ALA A 130 24.88 -18.01 -38.55
CA ALA A 130 25.21 -18.14 -37.12
C ALA A 130 24.01 -18.02 -36.15
N GLY A 131 22.84 -17.60 -36.64
CA GLY A 131 21.66 -17.33 -35.81
C GLY A 131 21.82 -16.12 -34.88
N PRO A 132 20.72 -15.63 -34.28
CA PRO A 132 20.76 -14.49 -33.37
C PRO A 132 21.57 -14.81 -32.11
N ARG A 133 22.51 -13.93 -31.74
CA ARG A 133 23.28 -14.05 -30.50
C ARG A 133 22.67 -13.14 -29.44
N VAL A 134 22.27 -13.73 -28.32
CA VAL A 134 21.73 -13.02 -27.17
C VAL A 134 22.86 -12.77 -26.18
N TYR A 135 23.10 -11.50 -25.84
CA TYR A 135 24.04 -11.09 -24.80
C TYR A 135 23.25 -10.52 -23.62
N GLU A 136 23.46 -11.08 -22.43
CA GLU A 136 22.93 -10.53 -21.18
C GLU A 136 23.88 -9.43 -20.68
N LEU A 137 23.38 -8.20 -20.58
CA LEU A 137 24.14 -7.06 -20.07
C LEU A 137 24.02 -6.90 -18.56
N GLY A 138 23.03 -7.57 -17.95
CA GLY A 138 22.72 -7.50 -16.52
C GLY A 138 21.22 -7.44 -16.27
N HIS A 139 20.83 -6.93 -15.09
CA HIS A 139 19.43 -6.86 -14.69
C HIS A 139 19.02 -5.45 -14.23
N LEU A 140 17.74 -5.16 -14.37
CA LEU A 140 17.09 -3.97 -13.85
C LEU A 140 16.18 -4.36 -12.69
N HIS A 141 16.57 -3.89 -11.51
CA HIS A 141 15.88 -4.06 -10.25
C HIS A 141 15.06 -2.81 -9.98
N PHE A 142 13.81 -2.97 -9.55
CA PHE A 142 12.93 -1.84 -9.29
C PHE A 142 12.08 -2.06 -8.04
N GLY A 143 11.94 -1.01 -7.24
CA GLY A 143 11.16 -1.05 -6.01
C GLY A 143 9.78 -0.42 -6.16
N ASP A 144 9.01 -0.51 -5.09
CA ASP A 144 7.73 0.21 -5.01
C ASP A 144 7.95 1.72 -4.95
N SER A 145 7.08 2.48 -5.64
CA SER A 145 7.08 3.94 -5.54
C SER A 145 6.66 4.43 -4.15
N VAL A 146 6.98 5.68 -3.84
CA VAL A 146 6.53 6.36 -2.61
C VAL A 146 5.00 6.29 -2.47
N LEU A 147 4.27 6.38 -3.58
CA LEU A 147 2.81 6.28 -3.59
C LEU A 147 2.35 4.88 -3.16
N ILE A 148 2.93 3.82 -3.74
CA ILE A 148 2.61 2.44 -3.37
C ILE A 148 2.90 2.21 -1.88
N ASN A 149 4.03 2.71 -1.38
CA ASN A 149 4.39 2.56 0.02
C ASN A 149 3.41 3.29 0.97
N ARG A 150 2.90 4.47 0.57
CA ARG A 150 1.83 5.17 1.30
C ARG A 150 0.51 4.41 1.28
N LEU A 151 0.15 3.82 0.14
CA LEU A 151 -1.06 3.01 -0.01
C LEU A 151 -1.01 1.74 0.86
N LYS A 152 0.16 1.11 1.00
CA LYS A 152 0.35 -0.04 1.91
C LYS A 152 0.04 0.29 3.38
N MET A 153 0.17 1.55 3.79
CA MET A 153 -0.12 1.99 5.16
C MET A 153 -1.61 2.26 5.40
N LEU A 154 -2.41 2.49 4.35
CA LEU A 154 -3.83 2.82 4.47
C LEU A 154 -4.63 1.78 5.28
N PRO A 155 -4.50 0.46 5.06
CA PRO A 155 -5.25 -0.52 5.83
C PRO A 155 -5.04 -0.43 7.34
N TYR A 156 -3.82 -0.10 7.79
CA TYR A 156 -3.52 0.04 9.21
C TYR A 156 -4.16 1.30 9.81
N ILE A 157 -4.17 2.39 9.04
CA ILE A 157 -4.85 3.64 9.42
C ILE A 157 -6.36 3.39 9.52
N GLU A 158 -6.95 2.65 8.58
CA GLU A 158 -8.37 2.28 8.59
C GLU A 158 -8.74 1.44 9.82
N ILE A 159 -7.95 0.42 10.15
CA ILE A 159 -8.16 -0.39 11.37
C ILE A 159 -8.09 0.51 12.61
N GLY A 160 -7.12 1.42 12.66
CA GLY A 160 -7.01 2.40 13.74
C GLY A 160 -8.25 3.31 13.86
N ALA A 161 -8.74 3.81 12.72
CA ALA A 161 -9.94 4.65 12.67
C ALA A 161 -11.19 3.90 13.14
N VAL A 162 -11.37 2.64 12.71
CA VAL A 162 -12.47 1.79 13.17
C VAL A 162 -12.38 1.50 14.66
N ALA A 163 -11.19 1.17 15.17
CA ALA A 163 -10.97 0.92 16.59
C ALA A 163 -11.32 2.16 17.44
N LEU A 164 -10.92 3.34 16.97
CA LEU A 164 -11.24 4.62 17.60
C LEU A 164 -12.75 4.90 17.58
N PHE A 165 -13.43 4.60 16.47
CA PHE A 165 -14.89 4.73 16.37
C PHE A 165 -15.62 3.80 17.33
N ILE A 166 -15.18 2.54 17.44
CA ILE A 166 -15.72 1.57 18.41
C ILE A 166 -15.48 2.06 19.84
N PHE A 167 -14.29 2.59 20.15
CA PHE A 167 -13.96 3.14 21.47
C PHE A 167 -14.91 4.28 21.85
N PHE A 168 -15.10 5.26 20.97
CA PHE A 168 -16.03 6.36 21.22
C PHE A 168 -17.48 5.90 21.33
N GLY A 169 -17.91 4.96 20.47
CA GLY A 169 -19.25 4.38 20.55
C GLY A 169 -19.51 3.65 21.87
N PHE A 170 -18.55 2.86 22.34
CA PHE A 170 -18.65 2.17 23.63
C PHE A 170 -18.62 3.14 24.81
N SER A 171 -17.74 4.14 24.78
CA SER A 171 -17.64 5.16 25.83
C SER A 171 -18.92 5.99 25.92
N GLY A 172 -19.47 6.42 24.79
CA GLY A 172 -20.76 7.12 24.74
C GLY A 172 -21.90 6.28 25.30
N PHE A 173 -21.97 4.99 24.94
CA PHE A 173 -22.98 4.08 25.48
C PHE A 173 -22.86 3.88 27.00
N GLN A 174 -21.62 3.80 27.52
CA GLN A 174 -21.36 3.73 28.97
C GLN A 174 -21.87 5.00 29.69
N VAL A 175 -21.58 6.18 29.13
CA VAL A 175 -22.05 7.46 29.67
C VAL A 175 -23.57 7.50 29.71
N ILE A 176 -24.24 7.21 28.59
CA ILE A 176 -25.71 7.21 28.51
C ILE A 176 -26.31 6.27 29.56
N ARG A 177 -25.78 5.04 29.66
CA ARG A 177 -26.27 4.05 30.63
C ARG A 177 -26.08 4.48 32.07
N ASN A 178 -24.99 5.17 32.39
CA ASN A 178 -24.76 5.69 33.73
C ASN A 178 -25.67 6.89 34.04
N THR A 179 -25.88 7.78 33.08
CA THR A 179 -26.79 8.93 33.20
C THR A 179 -28.24 8.48 33.38
N GLU A 180 -28.70 7.47 32.64
CA GLU A 180 -30.03 6.87 32.83
C GLU A 180 -30.20 6.33 34.26
N LYS A 181 -29.22 5.60 34.77
CA LYS A 181 -29.25 5.07 36.16
C LYS A 181 -29.33 6.20 37.18
N GLN A 182 -28.53 7.26 37.02
CA GLN A 182 -28.55 8.41 37.92
C GLN A 182 -29.90 9.13 37.89
N HIS A 183 -30.48 9.35 36.71
CA HIS A 183 -31.81 9.96 36.57
C HIS A 183 -32.91 9.14 37.25
N ILE A 184 -32.88 7.82 37.12
CA ILE A 184 -33.83 6.93 37.83
C ILE A 184 -33.64 7.06 39.34
N TRP A 185 -32.40 7.13 39.81
CA TRP A 185 -32.09 7.30 41.24
C TRP A 185 -32.60 8.62 41.80
N PHE A 186 -32.39 9.74 41.09
CA PHE A 186 -32.95 11.04 41.46
C PHE A 186 -34.48 11.05 41.43
N GLY A 187 -35.09 10.38 40.44
CA GLY A 187 -36.54 10.23 40.34
C GLY A 187 -37.12 9.48 41.54
N MET A 188 -36.54 8.32 41.89
CA MET A 188 -36.95 7.54 43.06
C MET A 188 -36.77 8.34 44.36
N ALA A 189 -35.64 9.02 44.55
CA ALA A 189 -35.40 9.84 45.73
C ALA A 189 -36.43 10.97 45.87
N ARG A 190 -36.79 11.62 44.76
CA ARG A 190 -37.83 12.68 44.74
C ARG A 190 -39.20 12.12 45.10
N GLU A 191 -39.58 10.97 44.58
CA GLU A 191 -40.85 10.30 44.88
C GLU A 191 -40.91 9.83 46.34
N THR A 192 -39.84 9.22 46.86
CA THR A 192 -39.76 8.80 48.27
C THR A 192 -39.80 10.00 49.22
N ALA A 193 -39.12 11.11 48.89
CA ALA A 193 -39.20 12.34 49.67
C ALA A 193 -40.62 12.92 49.67
N HIS A 194 -41.32 12.84 48.53
CA HIS A 194 -42.72 13.24 48.44
C HIS A 194 -43.63 12.37 49.32
N GLN A 195 -43.48 11.04 49.26
CA GLN A 195 -44.26 10.09 50.07
C GLN A 195 -43.98 10.20 51.58
N LEU A 196 -42.74 10.47 51.99
CA LEU A 196 -42.39 10.74 53.39
C LEU A 196 -42.91 12.10 53.89
N GLY A 197 -43.16 13.05 52.99
CA GLY A 197 -43.65 14.40 53.31
C GLY A 197 -45.17 14.52 53.40
N THR A 198 -45.94 13.58 52.84
CA THR A 198 -47.40 13.51 53.01
C THR A 198 -47.74 12.74 54.29
N PRO A 199 -48.40 13.36 55.30
CA PRO A 199 -48.71 12.67 56.54
C PRO A 199 -49.66 11.50 56.27
N VAL A 200 -49.24 10.31 56.70
CA VAL A 200 -50.08 9.10 56.76
C VAL A 200 -51.07 9.27 57.91
N SER A 201 -52.35 9.38 57.57
CA SER A 201 -53.51 9.13 58.45
C SER A 201 -54.20 7.86 58.00
#